data_AF-A0A146F4Y2-F1
#
_entry.id   AF-A0A146F4Y2-F1
#
_cell.length_a   1.000
_cell.length_b   1.000
_cell.length_c   1.000
_cell.angle_alpha   90.00
_cell.angle_beta   90.00
_cell.angle_gamma   90.00
#
_symmetry.space_group_name_H-M   'P 1'
#
loop_
_entity.id
_entity.type
_entity.pdbx_description
1 polymer ?
#
loop_
_entity_poly.entity_id
_entity_poly.type
_entity_poly.pdbx_seq_one_letter_code
_entity_poly.pdbx_strand_id
1 'polypeptide(L)'
;MAIAKHLRYYNPWLFVGSVFLCIANGLYTTFTASSSSASWIGYEIFQGLGCGFAAQIPLLTVQLVFKDRPRYIPVGIATVLFTQYFGSAVMQSIGGAIFQNELKKQLQVQASLDHKQIEMLLNAGTLRVREVAVQAFPDRLVDIINAYNKAITTLVALSHSFWPLVFHGSILARLRKTM
;
A
#
# COMPACT_ATOMS: atom_id res chain seq x y z
N MET A 1 -24.98 17.72 7.51
CA MET A 1 -24.17 17.59 8.74
C MET A 1 -25.04 17.33 10.00
N ALA A 2 -26.11 16.54 9.87
CA ALA A 2 -27.09 16.32 10.96
C ALA A 2 -27.06 14.89 11.53
N ILE A 3 -26.63 13.90 10.76
CA ILE A 3 -26.65 12.48 11.15
C ILE A 3 -25.50 12.12 12.11
N ALA A 4 -24.40 12.87 12.07
CA ALA A 4 -23.21 12.64 12.89
C ALA A 4 -23.38 12.93 14.39
N LYS A 5 -24.40 13.70 14.79
CA LYS A 5 -24.64 14.02 16.22
C LYS A 5 -25.46 12.97 16.96
N HIS A 6 -26.22 12.13 16.26
CA HIS A 6 -27.10 11.13 16.89
C HIS A 6 -26.45 9.76 17.08
N LEU A 7 -25.34 9.48 16.40
CA LEU A 7 -24.56 8.27 16.61
C LEU A 7 -23.44 8.56 17.62
N ARG A 8 -23.60 8.12 18.88
CA ARG A 8 -22.54 8.04 19.91
C ARG A 8 -21.34 7.15 19.53
N TYR A 9 -21.25 6.72 18.28
CA TYR A 9 -20.18 5.91 17.71
C TYR A 9 -19.23 6.78 16.90
N TYR A 10 -17.93 6.60 17.14
CA TYR A 10 -16.85 7.23 16.38
C TYR A 10 -17.07 7.00 14.88
N ASN A 11 -17.48 8.08 14.21
CA ASN A 11 -17.44 8.37 12.78
C ASN A 11 -17.84 7.21 11.81
N PRO A 12 -19.06 7.20 11.23
CA PRO A 12 -19.50 6.16 10.27
C PRO A 12 -18.57 5.98 9.06
N TRP A 13 -17.79 7.01 8.70
CA TRP A 13 -16.76 6.95 7.65
C TRP A 13 -15.64 5.94 7.95
N LEU A 14 -15.38 5.64 9.21
CA LEU A 14 -14.38 4.66 9.64
C LEU A 14 -14.83 3.24 9.27
N PHE A 15 -16.12 2.94 9.43
CA PHE A 15 -16.71 1.68 9.00
C PHE A 15 -16.76 1.57 7.48
N VAL A 16 -17.16 2.63 6.79
CA VAL A 16 -17.20 2.67 5.32
C VAL A 16 -15.80 2.43 4.76
N GLY A 17 -14.78 3.17 5.21
CA GLY A 17 -13.39 2.96 4.78
C GLY A 17 -12.90 1.53 5.03
N SER A 18 -13.20 0.96 6.21
CA SER A 18 -12.83 -0.42 6.55
C SER A 18 -13.44 -1.47 5.61
N VAL A 19 -14.71 -1.28 5.21
CA VAL A 19 -15.40 -2.17 4.26
C VAL A 19 -14.74 -2.10 2.88
N PHE A 20 -14.48 -0.88 2.38
CA PHE A 20 -13.80 -0.69 1.08
C PHE A 20 -12.42 -1.35 1.05
N LEU A 21 -11.67 -1.24 2.15
CA LEU A 21 -10.35 -1.87 2.28
C LEU A 21 -10.39 -3.39 2.42
N CYS A 22 -11.39 -3.93 3.12
CA CYS A 22 -11.58 -5.39 3.20
C CYS A 22 -11.89 -5.97 1.82
N ILE A 23 -12.73 -5.28 1.04
CA ILE A 23 -13.06 -5.65 -0.34
C ILE A 23 -11.81 -5.58 -1.22
N ALA A 24 -11.05 -4.47 -1.16
CA ALA A 24 -9.81 -4.31 -1.93
C ALA A 24 -8.80 -5.42 -1.61
N ASN A 25 -8.56 -5.72 -0.33
CA ASN A 25 -7.65 -6.80 0.09
C ASN A 25 -8.10 -8.16 -0.46
N GLY A 26 -9.39 -8.49 -0.40
CA GLY A 26 -9.92 -9.73 -0.98
C GLY A 26 -9.69 -9.81 -2.49
N LEU A 27 -9.91 -8.71 -3.20
CA LEU A 27 -9.69 -8.62 -4.65
C LEU A 27 -8.20 -8.79 -5.01
N TYR A 28 -7.27 -8.20 -4.25
CA TYR A 28 -5.83 -8.37 -4.47
C TYR A 28 -5.37 -9.83 -4.31
N THR A 29 -6.02 -10.65 -3.48
CA THR A 29 -5.69 -12.09 -3.41
C THR A 29 -6.05 -12.88 -4.68
N THR A 30 -6.90 -12.32 -5.54
CA THR A 30 -7.31 -12.93 -6.82
C THR A 30 -6.46 -12.43 -8.00
N PHE A 31 -5.41 -11.65 -7.74
CA PHE A 31 -4.55 -11.09 -8.79
C PHE A 31 -3.74 -12.19 -9.48
N THR A 32 -3.98 -12.40 -10.78
CA THR A 32 -3.25 -13.37 -11.60
C THR A 32 -2.50 -12.66 -12.74
N ALA A 33 -1.44 -13.27 -13.26
CA ALA A 33 -0.63 -12.70 -14.34
C ALA A 33 -1.41 -12.47 -15.66
N SER A 34 -2.61 -13.05 -15.78
CA SER A 34 -3.54 -12.89 -16.90
C SER A 34 -4.69 -11.91 -16.63
N SER A 35 -4.70 -11.22 -15.48
CA SER A 35 -5.75 -10.26 -15.15
C SER A 35 -5.78 -9.10 -16.15
N SER A 36 -6.97 -8.81 -16.68
CA SER A 36 -7.17 -7.70 -17.62
C SER A 36 -6.91 -6.34 -16.98
N SER A 37 -6.59 -5.34 -17.80
CA SER A 37 -6.35 -3.99 -17.28
C SER A 37 -7.51 -3.41 -16.48
N ALA A 38 -8.75 -3.76 -16.84
CA ALA A 38 -9.94 -3.31 -16.14
C ALA A 38 -10.04 -3.87 -14.71
N SER A 39 -9.52 -5.07 -14.46
CA SER A 39 -9.61 -5.73 -13.16
C SER A 39 -8.71 -5.05 -12.13
N TRP A 40 -7.44 -4.77 -12.46
CA TRP A 40 -6.54 -4.11 -11.52
C TRP A 40 -6.92 -2.65 -11.27
N ILE A 41 -7.39 -1.93 -12.29
CA ILE A 41 -7.92 -0.57 -12.15
C ILE A 41 -9.11 -0.57 -11.19
N GLY A 42 -10.01 -1.56 -11.30
CA GLY A 42 -11.11 -1.74 -10.36
C GLY A 42 -10.64 -1.90 -8.92
N TYR A 43 -9.60 -2.71 -8.70
CA TYR A 43 -9.05 -2.95 -7.36
C TYR A 43 -8.45 -1.67 -6.76
N GLU A 44 -7.74 -0.89 -7.58
CA GLU A 44 -7.18 0.40 -7.16
C GLU A 44 -8.26 1.44 -6.81
N ILE A 45 -9.42 1.42 -7.47
CA ILE A 45 -10.54 2.30 -7.12
C ILE A 45 -11.04 1.97 -5.70
N PHE A 46 -11.29 0.70 -5.38
CA PHE A 46 -11.73 0.29 -4.05
C PHE A 46 -10.66 0.60 -2.98
N GLN A 47 -9.39 0.33 -3.30
CA GLN A 47 -8.26 0.66 -2.43
C GLN A 47 -8.15 2.17 -2.18
N GLY A 48 -8.26 2.98 -3.24
CA GLY A 48 -8.18 4.44 -3.19
C GLY A 48 -9.32 5.05 -2.37
N LEU A 49 -10.55 4.56 -2.54
CA LEU A 49 -11.69 5.00 -1.73
C LEU A 49 -11.48 4.69 -0.25
N GLY A 50 -11.07 3.47 0.08
CA GLY A 50 -10.81 3.08 1.47
C GLY A 50 -9.67 3.88 2.11
N CYS A 51 -8.54 4.03 1.42
CA CYS A 51 -7.43 4.87 1.86
C CYS A 51 -7.84 6.34 2.05
N GLY A 52 -8.65 6.88 1.14
CA GLY A 52 -9.15 8.25 1.21
C GLY A 52 -9.97 8.49 2.47
N PHE A 53 -10.92 7.61 2.79
CA PHE A 53 -11.69 7.71 4.03
C PHE A 53 -10.81 7.57 5.28
N ALA A 54 -9.87 6.62 5.28
CA ALA A 54 -8.97 6.40 6.41
C ALA A 54 -8.02 7.60 6.65
N ALA A 55 -7.53 8.23 5.58
CA ALA A 55 -6.64 9.39 5.66
C ALA A 55 -7.28 10.62 6.31
N GLN A 56 -8.61 10.77 6.22
CA GLN A 56 -9.32 11.91 6.81
C GLN A 56 -9.57 11.76 8.32
N ILE A 57 -9.59 10.53 8.86
CA ILE A 57 -9.92 10.27 10.27
C ILE A 57 -8.96 10.99 11.25
N PRO A 58 -7.62 10.93 11.09
CA PRO A 58 -6.70 11.61 12.00
C PRO A 58 -6.86 13.14 11.97
N LEU A 59 -7.08 13.71 10.79
CA LEU A 59 -7.27 15.15 10.61
C LEU A 59 -8.53 15.64 11.32
N LEU A 60 -9.65 14.94 11.13
CA LEU A 60 -10.90 15.24 11.85
C LEU A 60 -10.76 15.06 13.36
N THR A 61 -9.98 14.08 13.80
CA THR A 61 -9.73 13.83 15.23
C THR A 61 -8.99 15.01 15.86
N VAL A 62 -7.98 15.57 15.19
CA VAL A 62 -7.28 16.78 15.67
C VAL A 62 -8.26 17.94 15.82
N GLN A 63 -9.11 18.17 14.81
CA GLN A 63 -10.10 19.24 14.85
C GLN A 63 -11.11 19.07 15.99
N LEU A 64 -11.49 17.83 16.31
CA LEU A 64 -12.40 17.52 17.42
C LEU A 64 -11.75 17.69 18.80
N VAL A 65 -10.51 17.21 18.98
CA VAL A 65 -9.80 17.29 20.26
C VAL A 65 -9.45 18.73 20.63
N PHE A 66 -9.10 19.56 19.65
CA PHE A 66 -8.76 20.97 19.87
C PHE A 66 -9.91 21.94 19.59
N LYS A 67 -11.16 21.45 19.56
CA LYS A 67 -12.34 22.28 19.28
C LYS A 67 -12.43 23.49 20.22
N ASP A 68 -12.10 23.31 21.50
CA ASP A 68 -12.14 24.38 22.50
C ASP A 68 -10.84 25.21 22.57
N ARG A 69 -9.82 24.85 21.78
CA ARG A 69 -8.52 25.54 21.70
C ARG A 69 -8.02 25.64 20.25
N PRO A 70 -8.68 26.42 19.38
CA PRO A 70 -8.44 26.42 17.94
C PRO A 70 -7.02 26.82 17.53
N ARG A 71 -6.29 27.57 18.38
CA ARG A 71 -4.88 27.93 18.16
C ARG A 71 -3.95 26.72 17.98
N TYR A 72 -4.29 25.55 18.54
CA TYR A 72 -3.47 24.34 18.43
C TYR A 72 -3.85 23.44 17.25
N ILE A 73 -4.97 23.71 16.56
CA ILE A 73 -5.42 22.91 15.41
C ILE A 73 -4.36 22.84 14.30
N PRO A 74 -3.73 23.96 13.86
CA PRO A 74 -2.73 23.90 12.80
C PRO A 74 -1.51 23.05 13.17
N VAL A 75 -1.03 23.16 14.41
CA VAL A 75 0.12 22.39 14.91
C VAL A 75 -0.22 20.90 14.98
N GLY A 76 -1.43 20.55 15.43
CA GLY A 76 -1.90 19.17 15.44
C GLY A 76 -2.01 18.58 14.03
N ILE A 77 -2.55 19.34 13.06
CA ILE A 77 -2.65 18.91 11.66
C ILE A 77 -1.26 18.70 11.07
N ALA A 78 -0.35 19.65 11.28
CA ALA A 78 1.03 19.54 10.79
C ALA A 78 1.74 18.29 11.34
N THR A 79 1.53 17.96 12.62
CA THR A 79 2.11 16.77 13.26
C THR A 79 1.58 15.47 12.63
N VAL A 80 0.27 15.42 12.35
CA VAL A 80 -0.36 14.28 11.68
C VAL A 80 0.19 14.10 10.26
N LEU A 81 0.23 15.18 9.47
CA LEU A 81 0.75 15.13 8.10
C LEU A 81 2.23 14.75 8.07
N PHE A 82 3.03 15.31 8.98
CA PHE A 82 4.44 14.93 9.14
C PHE A 82 4.58 13.43 9.36
N THR A 83 3.84 12.87 10.33
CA THR A 83 3.90 11.44 10.64
C THR A 83 3.45 10.58 9.45
N GLN A 84 2.41 11.01 8.74
CA GLN A 84 1.88 10.32 7.57
C GLN A 84 2.89 10.27 6.42
N TYR A 85 3.49 11.40 6.05
CA TYR A 85 4.46 11.46 4.96
C TYR A 85 5.79 10.79 5.34
N PHE A 86 6.25 10.97 6.58
CA PHE A 86 7.44 10.32 7.09
C PHE A 86 7.28 8.79 7.09
N GLY A 87 6.18 8.29 7.64
CA GLY A 87 5.87 6.86 7.64
C GLY A 87 5.79 6.28 6.22
N SER A 88 5.13 6.99 5.31
CA SER A 88 5.07 6.62 3.89
C SER A 88 6.46 6.54 3.25
N ALA A 89 7.31 7.54 3.46
CA ALA A 89 8.67 7.57 2.91
C ALA A 89 9.54 6.41 3.42
N VAL A 90 9.48 6.11 4.72
CA VAL A 90 10.22 4.99 5.33
C VAL A 90 9.73 3.65 4.74
N MET A 91 8.41 3.46 4.68
CA MET A 91 7.83 2.21 4.14
C MET A 91 8.14 2.03 2.65
N GLN A 92 8.13 3.12 1.87
CA GLN A 92 8.52 3.07 0.46
C GLN A 92 9.98 2.62 0.28
N SER A 93 10.89 3.10 1.13
CA SER A 93 12.30 2.68 1.10
C SER A 93 12.46 1.20 1.43
N ILE A 94 11.76 0.71 2.47
CA ILE A 94 11.76 -0.71 2.84
C ILE A 94 11.17 -1.57 1.71
N GLY A 95 10.03 -1.17 1.15
CA GLY A 95 9.38 -1.87 0.05
C GLY A 95 10.26 -1.97 -1.19
N GLY A 96 10.96 -0.87 -1.54
CA GLY A 96 11.93 -0.87 -2.62
C GLY A 96 13.09 -1.85 -2.41
N ALA A 97 13.64 -1.91 -1.19
CA ALA A 97 14.71 -2.85 -0.86
C ALA A 97 14.24 -4.31 -0.92
N ILE A 98 13.07 -4.62 -0.37
CA ILE A 98 12.46 -5.96 -0.44
C ILE A 98 12.23 -6.36 -1.90
N PHE A 99 11.64 -5.48 -2.70
CA PHE A 99 11.38 -5.73 -4.11
C PHE A 99 12.66 -6.03 -4.89
N GLN A 100 13.70 -5.20 -4.73
CA GLN A 100 14.97 -5.41 -5.44
C GLN A 100 15.62 -6.74 -5.04
N ASN A 101 15.60 -7.08 -3.76
CA ASN A 101 16.18 -8.34 -3.27
C ASN A 101 15.40 -9.55 -3.79
N GLU A 102 14.07 -9.51 -3.74
CA GLU A 102 13.23 -10.61 -4.22
C GLU A 102 13.32 -10.74 -5.74
N LEU A 103 13.37 -9.63 -6.48
CA LEU A 103 13.52 -9.62 -7.93
C LEU A 103 14.85 -10.26 -8.35
N LYS A 104 15.97 -9.89 -7.72
CA LYS A 104 17.28 -10.52 -7.98
C LYS A 104 17.21 -12.03 -7.81
N LYS A 105 16.61 -12.48 -6.70
CA LYS A 105 16.42 -13.92 -6.40
C LYS A 105 15.56 -14.61 -7.45
N GLN A 106 14.42 -14.04 -7.84
CA GLN A 106 13.52 -14.65 -8.82
C GLN A 106 14.11 -14.69 -10.23
N LEU A 107 14.89 -13.66 -10.63
CA LEU A 107 15.59 -13.65 -11.92
C LEU A 107 16.68 -14.73 -11.99
N GLN A 108 17.35 -15.03 -10.87
CA GLN A 108 18.28 -16.16 -10.80
C GLN A 108 17.56 -17.52 -10.88
N VAL A 109 16.48 -17.68 -10.13
CA VAL A 109 15.77 -18.97 -10.02
C VAL A 109 14.97 -19.31 -11.27
N GLN A 110 14.22 -18.35 -11.82
CA GLN A 110 13.30 -18.59 -12.93
C GLN A 110 13.98 -18.40 -14.29
N ALA A 111 14.73 -17.32 -14.47
CA ALA A 111 15.33 -16.98 -15.75
C ALA A 111 16.80 -17.43 -15.90
N SER A 112 17.38 -18.05 -14.85
CA SER A 112 18.78 -18.52 -14.82
C SER A 112 19.77 -17.46 -15.33
N LEU A 113 19.53 -16.20 -14.96
CA LEU A 113 20.36 -15.07 -15.37
C LEU A 113 21.58 -14.92 -14.47
N ASP A 114 22.72 -14.56 -15.07
CA ASP A 114 23.95 -14.26 -14.37
C ASP A 114 23.89 -12.86 -13.71
N HIS A 115 24.75 -12.60 -12.72
CA HIS A 115 24.79 -11.35 -11.97
C HIS A 115 24.87 -10.11 -12.87
N LYS A 116 25.69 -10.15 -13.92
CA LYS A 116 25.81 -9.03 -14.88
C LYS A 116 24.53 -8.77 -15.67
N GLN A 117 23.81 -9.82 -16.03
CA GLN A 117 22.56 -9.72 -16.78
C GLN A 117 21.44 -9.15 -15.91
N ILE A 118 21.42 -9.53 -14.62
CA ILE A 118 20.48 -8.98 -13.64
C ILE A 118 20.76 -7.50 -13.39
N GLU A 119 22.02 -7.11 -13.19
CA GLU A 119 22.38 -5.70 -13.02
C GLU A 119 22.02 -4.85 -14.25
N MET A 120 22.19 -5.38 -15.46
CA MET A 120 21.75 -4.71 -16.69
C MET A 120 20.24 -4.43 -16.68
N LEU A 121 19.43 -5.40 -16.27
CA LEU A 121 17.97 -5.23 -16.17
C LEU A 121 17.56 -4.26 -15.05
N LEU A 122 18.28 -4.27 -13.92
CA LEU A 122 18.02 -3.36 -12.81
C LEU A 122 18.41 -1.92 -13.15
N ASN A 123 19.54 -1.72 -13.83
CA ASN A 123 20.03 -0.41 -14.28
C ASN A 123 19.17 0.20 -15.40
N ALA A 124 18.54 -0.65 -16.22
CA ALA A 124 17.55 -0.20 -17.20
C ALA A 124 16.32 0.46 -16.54
N GLY A 125 16.04 0.10 -15.28
CA GLY A 125 14.91 0.61 -14.52
C GLY A 125 13.56 0.14 -15.06
N THR A 126 12.48 0.50 -14.36
CA THR A 126 11.11 0.02 -14.65
C THR A 126 10.57 0.46 -16.01
N LEU A 127 11.08 1.55 -16.58
CA LEU A 127 10.61 2.10 -17.86
C LEU A 127 11.15 1.33 -19.06
N ARG A 128 12.45 0.96 -19.04
CA ARG A 128 13.13 0.37 -20.19
C ARG A 128 13.41 -1.12 -20.03
N VAL A 129 13.14 -1.69 -18.86
CA VAL A 129 13.40 -3.13 -18.61
C VAL A 129 12.72 -4.02 -19.64
N ARG A 130 11.50 -3.71 -20.08
CA ARG A 130 10.80 -4.52 -21.08
C ARG A 130 11.49 -4.49 -22.43
N GLU A 131 11.93 -3.33 -22.88
CA GLU A 131 12.68 -3.18 -24.14
C GLU A 131 14.02 -3.91 -24.07
N VAL A 132 14.75 -3.73 -22.96
CA VAL A 132 16.05 -4.39 -22.72
C VAL A 132 15.89 -5.90 -22.64
N ALA A 133 14.84 -6.40 -21.98
CA ALA A 133 14.57 -7.83 -21.90
C ALA A 133 14.23 -8.43 -23.27
N VAL A 134 13.43 -7.74 -24.09
CA VAL A 134 13.09 -8.18 -25.45
C VAL A 134 14.33 -8.21 -26.35
N GLN A 135 15.20 -7.21 -26.25
CA GLN A 135 16.41 -7.11 -27.07
C GLN A 135 17.52 -8.07 -26.64
N ALA A 136 17.75 -8.22 -25.34
CA ALA A 136 18.87 -9.00 -24.82
C ALA A 136 18.52 -10.47 -24.55
N PHE A 137 17.25 -10.78 -24.25
CA PHE A 137 16.82 -12.11 -23.80
C PHE A 137 15.46 -12.53 -24.40
N PRO A 138 15.30 -12.57 -25.74
CA PRO A 138 14.02 -12.91 -26.37
C PRO A 138 13.50 -14.29 -25.96
N ASP A 139 14.39 -15.28 -25.82
CA ASP A 139 14.01 -16.66 -25.45
C ASP A 139 13.62 -16.83 -23.98
N ARG A 140 14.01 -15.90 -23.10
CA ARG A 140 13.76 -15.94 -21.65
C ARG A 140 12.80 -14.86 -21.17
N LEU A 141 12.18 -14.15 -22.10
CA LEU A 141 11.31 -13.01 -21.81
C LEU A 141 10.15 -13.40 -20.89
N VAL A 142 9.56 -14.58 -21.11
CA VAL A 142 8.45 -15.10 -20.30
C VAL A 142 8.89 -15.32 -18.85
N ASP A 143 10.06 -15.91 -18.63
CA ASP A 143 10.60 -16.16 -17.28
C ASP A 143 10.99 -14.87 -16.56
N ILE A 144 11.53 -13.89 -17.30
CA ILE A 144 11.81 -12.56 -16.76
C ILE A 144 10.51 -11.88 -16.31
N ILE A 145 9.47 -11.89 -17.13
CA ILE A 145 8.15 -11.31 -16.78
C ILE A 145 7.55 -12.03 -15.56
N ASN A 146 7.65 -13.35 -15.50
CA ASN A 146 7.18 -14.14 -14.36
C ASN A 146 7.96 -13.82 -13.07
N ALA A 147 9.28 -13.65 -13.15
CA ALA A 147 10.10 -13.25 -12.02
C ALA A 147 9.72 -11.86 -11.50
N TYR A 148 9.47 -10.90 -12.40
CA TYR A 148 8.96 -9.57 -12.04
C TYR A 148 7.59 -9.63 -11.37
N ASN A 149 6.64 -10.36 -11.97
CA ASN A 149 5.32 -10.55 -11.38
C ASN A 149 5.41 -11.18 -10.00
N LYS A 150 6.25 -12.21 -9.81
CA LYS A 150 6.42 -12.86 -8.52
C LYS A 150 7.00 -11.92 -7.47
N ALA A 151 8.00 -11.11 -7.82
CA ALA A 151 8.58 -10.12 -6.92
C ALA A 151 7.53 -9.06 -6.49
N ILE A 152 6.70 -8.59 -7.42
CA ILE A 152 5.61 -7.65 -7.13
C ILE A 152 4.57 -8.31 -6.21
N THR A 153 4.11 -9.52 -6.52
CA THR A 153 3.11 -10.23 -5.70
C THR A 153 3.63 -10.51 -4.30
N THR A 154 4.92 -10.87 -4.15
CA THR A 154 5.54 -11.06 -2.82
C THR A 154 5.57 -9.76 -2.02
N LEU A 155 5.95 -8.64 -2.64
CA LEU A 155 5.92 -7.33 -1.99
C LEU A 155 4.50 -6.95 -1.55
N VAL A 156 3.51 -7.16 -2.43
CA VAL A 156 2.10 -6.87 -2.19
C VAL A 156 1.58 -7.74 -1.03
N ALA A 157 1.87 -9.04 -1.02
CA ALA A 157 1.49 -9.95 0.05
C ALA A 157 2.12 -9.57 1.42
N LEU A 158 3.39 -9.15 1.43
CA LEU A 158 4.06 -8.65 2.63
C LEU A 158 3.42 -7.36 3.13
N SER A 159 3.05 -6.45 2.23
CA SER A 159 2.40 -5.18 2.56
C SER A 159 1.01 -5.40 3.16
N HIS A 160 0.23 -6.31 2.59
CA HIS A 160 -1.09 -6.67 3.12
C HIS A 160 -1.04 -7.36 4.49
N SER A 161 0.04 -8.10 4.78
CA SER A 161 0.26 -8.72 6.10
C SER A 161 0.51 -7.69 7.22
N PHE A 162 0.89 -6.46 6.87
CA PHE A 162 1.17 -5.39 7.84
C PHE A 162 -0.08 -4.59 8.25
N TRP A 163 -1.12 -4.60 7.42
CA TRP A 163 -2.37 -3.86 7.62
C TRP A 163 -3.18 -4.23 8.89
N PRO A 164 -3.20 -5.50 9.37
CA PRO A 164 -3.87 -5.88 10.61
C PRO A 164 -3.32 -5.23 11.88
N LEU A 165 -2.05 -4.81 11.88
CA LEU A 165 -1.40 -4.20 13.05
C LEU A 165 -1.94 -2.79 13.34
N VAL A 166 -2.31 -2.05 12.29
CA VAL A 166 -2.89 -0.69 12.41
C VAL A 166 -4.34 -0.75 12.91
N PHE A 167 -5.10 -1.78 12.50
CA PHE A 167 -6.44 -2.08 13.05
C PHE A 167 -6.37 -2.49 14.52
N HIS A 168 -5.36 -3.28 14.92
CA HIS A 168 -5.19 -3.66 16.32
C HIS A 168 -4.85 -2.48 17.23
N GLY A 169 -4.00 -1.55 16.78
CA GLY A 169 -3.64 -0.37 17.56
C GLY A 169 -4.83 0.56 17.82
N SER A 170 -5.74 0.70 16.86
CA SER A 170 -6.94 1.53 16.98
C SER A 170 -8.02 0.89 17.88
N ILE A 171 -8.09 -0.45 17.94
CA ILE A 171 -8.92 -1.19 18.90
C ILE A 171 -8.33 -1.12 20.32
N LEU A 172 -7.02 -1.27 20.49
CA LEU A 172 -6.33 -1.16 21.79
C LEU A 172 -6.44 0.25 22.39
N ALA A 173 -6.35 1.29 21.56
CA ALA A 173 -6.58 2.67 21.99
C ALA A 173 -8.03 2.92 22.47
N ARG A 174 -8.99 2.13 21.96
CA ARG A 174 -10.39 2.17 22.40
C ARG A 174 -10.57 1.49 23.76
N LEU A 175 -9.92 0.34 24.00
CA LEU A 175 -9.99 -0.38 25.27
C LEU A 175 -9.41 0.42 26.44
N ARG A 176 -8.36 1.23 26.19
CA ARG A 176 -7.75 2.10 27.20
C ARG A 176 -8.58 3.33 27.59
N LYS A 177 -9.61 3.69 26.81
CA LYS A 177 -10.55 4.78 27.13
C LYS A 177 -11.83 4.30 27.82
N THR A 178 -12.04 2.98 27.91
CA THR A 178 -13.21 2.33 28.53
C THR A 178 -12.88 1.65 29.86
N MET A 179 -11.63 1.70 30.31
CA MET A 179 -11.19 1.44 31.68
C MET A 179 -10.76 2.75 32.31
#